data_AF-A0A535H1H3-F1
#
_entry.id   AF-A0A535H1H3-F1
#
_cell.length_a   1.000
_cell.length_b   1.000
_cell.length_c   1.000
_cell.angle_alpha   90.00
_cell.angle_beta   90.00
_cell.angle_gamma   90.00
#
_symmetry.space_group_name_H-M   'P 1'
#
loop_
_entity.id
_entity.type
_entity.pdbx_description
1 polymer ?
#
loop_
_entity_poly.entity_id
_entity_poly.type
_entity_poly.pdbx_seq_one_letter_code
_entity_poly.pdbx_strand_id
1 'polypeptide(L)'
;MVVNVCPAATSKAPPERFWTILTATDRLGEWVDARFVSAEPPGPARPGQVVHLVAPSLGRQWPVRIDVVGMDPNRRWICPSASRTMSTSR
;
A
#
# COMPACT_ATOMS: atom_id res chain seq x y z
N MET A 1 3.03 19.13 -11.07
CA MET A 1 2.01 19.37 -10.02
C MET A 1 1.89 18.11 -9.19
N VAL A 2 2.26 18.14 -7.91
CA VAL A 2 2.13 17.01 -6.99
C VAL A 2 0.90 17.28 -6.12
N VAL A 3 -0.10 16.41 -6.22
CA VAL A 3 -1.30 16.48 -5.37
C VAL A 3 -1.04 15.55 -4.19
N ASN A 4 -0.84 16.11 -2.99
CA ASN A 4 -0.77 15.34 -1.76
C ASN A 4 -2.19 15.19 -1.19
N VAL A 5 -2.80 14.03 -1.39
CA VAL A 5 -4.06 13.66 -0.75
C VAL A 5 -3.73 12.70 0.39
N CYS A 6 -3.70 13.20 1.62
CA CYS A 6 -3.72 12.34 2.81
C CYS A 6 -5.18 12.16 3.23
N PRO A 7 -5.86 11.05 2.89
CA PRO A 7 -7.11 10.74 3.56
C PRO A 7 -6.81 10.47 5.04
N ALA A 8 -7.42 11.25 5.93
CA ALA A 8 -7.40 11.01 7.36
C ALA A 8 -8.78 10.52 7.79
N ALA A 9 -8.85 9.27 8.24
CA ALA A 9 -10.04 8.70 8.88
C ALA A 9 -9.78 8.55 10.38
N THR A 10 -10.81 8.72 11.21
CA THR A 10 -10.73 8.54 12.66
C THR A 10 -11.50 7.29 13.10
N SER A 11 -11.02 6.62 14.15
CA SER A 11 -11.69 5.45 14.72
C SER A 11 -11.40 5.34 16.21
N LYS A 12 -12.31 4.67 16.93
CA LYS A 12 -12.17 4.36 18.38
C LYS A 12 -11.37 3.08 18.64
N ALA A 13 -11.01 2.32 17.60
CA ALA A 13 -10.28 1.08 17.77
C ALA A 13 -8.82 1.33 18.23
N PRO A 14 -8.21 0.39 18.98
CA PRO A 14 -6.84 0.53 19.42
C PRO A 14 -5.87 0.69 18.23
N PRO A 15 -4.92 1.64 18.30
CA PRO A 15 -3.94 1.84 17.23
C PRO A 15 -3.11 0.61 16.85
N GLU A 16 -2.88 -0.30 17.80
CA GLU A 16 -2.14 -1.55 17.58
C GLU A 16 -2.87 -2.45 16.57
N ARG A 17 -4.21 -2.45 16.62
CA ARG A 17 -5.04 -3.21 15.70
C ARG A 17 -4.97 -2.65 14.28
N PHE A 18 -4.93 -1.32 14.15
CA PHE A 18 -4.68 -0.69 12.85
C PHE A 18 -3.31 -1.05 12.32
N TRP A 19 -2.29 -1.04 13.17
CA TRP A 19 -0.93 -1.37 12.76
C TRP A 19 -0.84 -2.80 12.20
N THR A 20 -1.50 -3.78 12.83
CA THR A 20 -1.55 -5.16 12.31
C THR A 20 -2.20 -5.22 10.92
N ILE A 21 -3.28 -4.47 10.69
CA ILE A 21 -3.99 -4.45 9.39
C ILE A 21 -3.15 -3.74 8.33
N LEU A 22 -2.56 -2.59 8.67
CA LEU A 22 -1.76 -1.78 7.74
C LEU A 22 -0.45 -2.47 7.33
N THR A 23 0.10 -3.32 8.19
CA THR A 23 1.35 -4.05 7.91
C THR A 23 1.12 -5.42 7.29
N ALA A 24 -0.11 -5.93 7.24
CA ALA A 24 -0.44 -7.20 6.59
C ALA A 24 -0.53 -7.01 5.06
N THR A 25 0.63 -7.12 4.37
CA THR A 25 0.76 -6.84 2.93
C THR A 25 -0.14 -7.72 2.06
N ASP A 26 -0.33 -8.98 2.43
CA ASP A 26 -1.20 -9.95 1.77
C ASP A 26 -2.70 -9.63 1.92
N ARG A 27 -3.05 -8.81 2.91
CA ARG A 27 -4.42 -8.41 3.25
C ARG A 27 -4.76 -6.99 2.80
N LEU A 28 -3.83 -6.29 2.16
CA LEU A 28 -4.08 -4.93 1.67
C LEU A 28 -5.36 -4.85 0.83
N GLY A 29 -5.59 -5.83 -0.04
CA GLY A 29 -6.75 -5.83 -0.92
C GLY A 29 -8.12 -6.01 -0.25
N GLU A 30 -8.16 -6.19 1.07
CA GLU A 30 -9.41 -6.17 1.83
C GLU A 30 -9.93 -4.75 2.09
N TRP A 31 -9.05 -3.74 2.02
CA TRP A 31 -9.39 -2.36 2.40
C TRP A 31 -8.80 -1.30 1.48
N VAL A 32 -7.82 -1.64 0.65
CA VAL A 32 -7.48 -0.82 -0.51
C VAL A 32 -8.30 -1.29 -1.70
N ASP A 33 -8.76 -0.36 -2.55
CA ASP A 33 -9.42 -0.67 -3.83
C ASP A 33 -8.40 -1.24 -4.86
N ALA A 34 -7.71 -2.31 -4.49
CA ALA A 34 -6.72 -3.02 -5.30
C ALA A 34 -6.61 -4.48 -4.84
N ARG A 35 -6.22 -5.38 -5.72
CA ARG A 35 -5.99 -6.79 -5.42
C ARG A 35 -4.51 -7.06 -5.15
N PHE A 36 -4.20 -7.81 -4.09
CA PHE A 36 -2.84 -8.27 -3.82
C PHE A 36 -2.36 -9.27 -4.88
N VAL A 37 -1.09 -9.13 -5.30
CA VAL A 37 -0.42 -10.06 -6.22
C VAL A 37 0.75 -10.74 -5.54
N SER A 38 1.72 -9.98 -5.04
CA SER A 38 2.89 -10.51 -4.36
C SER A 38 3.56 -9.47 -3.46
N ALA A 39 4.40 -9.94 -2.55
CA ALA A 39 5.29 -9.11 -1.75
C ALA A 39 6.66 -9.78 -1.65
N GLU A 40 7.71 -9.00 -1.91
CA GLU A 40 9.09 -9.49 -1.90
C GLU A 40 9.96 -8.59 -1.02
N PRO A 41 10.58 -9.14 0.03
CA PRO A 41 10.39 -10.50 0.56
C PRO A 41 9.00 -10.69 1.19
N PRO A 42 8.46 -11.92 1.30
CA PRO A 42 7.12 -12.14 1.85
C PRO A 42 7.02 -11.78 3.34
N GLY A 43 5.78 -11.57 3.80
CA GLY A 43 5.44 -11.27 5.19
C GLY A 43 5.03 -9.80 5.42
N PRO A 44 4.96 -9.39 6.70
CA PRO A 44 4.55 -8.04 7.07
C PRO A 44 5.40 -6.95 6.42
N ALA A 45 4.82 -5.75 6.30
CA ALA A 45 5.47 -4.56 5.79
C ALA A 45 6.81 -4.35 6.49
N ARG A 46 7.88 -4.23 5.71
CA ARG A 46 9.22 -3.89 6.20
C ARG A 46 10.00 -3.05 5.20
N PRO A 47 10.93 -2.20 5.66
CA PRO A 47 11.78 -1.41 4.77
C PRO A 47 12.51 -2.28 3.74
N GLY A 48 12.56 -1.81 2.49
CA GLY A 48 13.15 -2.52 1.36
C GLY A 48 12.24 -3.54 0.69
N GLN A 49 11.02 -3.75 1.20
CA GLN A 49 10.04 -4.63 0.58
C GLN A 49 9.36 -3.97 -0.62
N VAL A 50 9.08 -4.77 -1.64
CA VAL A 50 8.30 -4.40 -2.82
C VAL A 50 6.99 -5.16 -2.79
N VAL A 51 5.87 -4.44 -2.87
CA VAL A 51 4.52 -5.01 -2.91
C VAL A 51 3.88 -4.71 -4.26
N HIS A 52 3.38 -5.75 -4.91
CA HIS A 52 2.67 -5.69 -6.17
C HIS A 52 1.17 -5.84 -5.96
N LEU A 53 0.42 -4.86 -6.46
CA LEU A 53 -1.04 -4.83 -6.43
C LEU A 53 -1.58 -4.59 -7.84
N VAL A 54 -2.87 -4.84 -8.04
CA VAL A 54 -3.60 -4.50 -9.26
C VAL A 54 -4.86 -3.72 -8.90
N ALA A 55 -4.97 -2.48 -9.35
CA ALA A 55 -6.10 -1.59 -9.03
C ALA A 55 -7.00 -1.35 -10.25
N PRO A 56 -8.34 -1.47 -10.13
CA PRO A 56 -9.26 -1.09 -11.19
C PRO A 56 -9.35 0.44 -11.31
N SER A 57 -9.26 0.96 -12.53
CA SER A 57 -9.54 2.37 -12.83
C SER A 57 -9.83 2.54 -14.32
N LEU A 58 -10.77 3.41 -14.68
CA LEU A 58 -11.15 3.67 -16.10
C LEU A 58 -11.49 2.39 -16.89
N GLY A 59 -12.16 1.43 -16.25
CA GLY A 59 -12.53 0.15 -16.88
C GLY A 59 -11.36 -0.80 -17.17
N ARG A 60 -10.15 -0.51 -16.65
CA ARG A 60 -8.94 -1.33 -16.83
C ARG A 60 -8.33 -1.71 -15.48
N GLN A 61 -7.51 -2.77 -15.50
CA GLN A 61 -6.72 -3.21 -14.36
C GLN A 61 -5.30 -2.64 -14.49
N TRP A 62 -4.85 -1.88 -13.48
CA TRP A 62 -3.56 -1.21 -13.51
C TRP A 62 -2.59 -1.85 -12.53
N PRO A 63 -1.37 -2.22 -12.96
CA PRO A 63 -0.35 -2.65 -12.02
C PRO A 63 0.07 -1.47 -11.14
N VAL A 64 0.14 -1.73 -9.83
CA VAL A 64 0.62 -0.81 -8.82
C VAL A 64 1.80 -1.46 -8.11
N ARG A 65 2.89 -0.71 -8.00
CA ARG A 65 4.07 -1.12 -7.25
C ARG A 65 4.22 -0.19 -6.04
N ILE A 66 4.37 -0.77 -4.86
CA ILE A 66 4.65 -0.06 -3.61
C ILE A 66 6.04 -0.47 -3.15
N ASP A 67 6.94 0.49 -3.07
CA ASP A 67 8.24 0.34 -2.44
C ASP A 67 8.14 0.85 -0.99
N VAL A 68 8.36 -0.04 -0.02
CA VAL A 68 8.36 0.31 1.40
C VAL A 68 9.72 0.93 1.73
N VAL A 69 9.81 2.27 1.66
CA VAL A 69 11.09 2.99 1.83
C VAL A 69 11.53 3.02 3.29
N GLY A 70 10.57 3.25 4.21
CA GLY A 70 10.86 3.35 5.63
C GLY A 70 9.61 3.18 6.49
N MET A 71 9.83 2.72 7.72
CA MET A 71 8.79 2.57 8.73
C MET A 71 9.32 3.08 10.07
N ASP A 72 8.50 3.86 10.77
CA ASP A 72 8.73 4.23 12.17
C ASP A 72 7.61 3.61 13.01
N PRO A 73 7.84 2.48 13.67
CA PRO A 73 6.83 1.83 14.50
C PRO A 73 6.52 2.61 15.79
N ASN A 74 7.43 3.45 16.30
CA ASN A 74 7.19 4.28 17.47
C ASN A 74 6.23 5.43 17.16
N ARG A 75 6.31 5.97 15.95
CA ARG A 75 5.36 6.97 15.42
C ARG A 75 4.21 6.37 14.62
N ARG A 76 4.26 5.05 14.34
CA ARG A 76 3.35 4.31 13.45
C ARG A 76 3.25 4.93 12.06
N TRP A 77 4.38 5.37 11.52
CA TRP A 77 4.47 5.91 10.18
C TRP A 77 4.99 4.85 9.22
N ILE A 78 4.35 4.75 8.06
CA ILE A 78 4.87 4.03 6.90
C ILE A 78 5.09 5.10 5.85
N CYS A 79 6.28 5.11 5.23
CA CYS A 79 6.58 5.99 4.11
C CYS A 79 6.60 5.14 2.82
N PRO A 80 5.44 4.85 2.23
CA PRO A 80 5.38 4.12 0.98
C PRO A 80 5.67 5.05 -0.20
N SER A 81 6.49 4.59 -1.14
CA SER A 81 6.53 5.16 -2.49
C SER A 81 5.68 4.28 -3.39
N ALA A 82 4.55 4.80 -3.85
CA ALA A 82 3.66 4.09 -4.76
C ALA A 82 3.82 4.64 -6.18
N SER A 83 4.15 3.78 -7.13
CA SER A 83 4.16 4.12 -8.55
C SER A 83 3.09 3.30 -9.28
N ARG A 84 2.29 3.98 -10.08
CA ARG A 84 1.36 3.35 -11.02
C ARG A 84 2.01 3.41 -12.39
N THR A 85 2.41 2.27 -12.93
CA THR A 85 2.99 2.23 -14.27
C THR A 85 1.86 2.38 -15.29
N MET A 86 1.78 3.52 -15.97
CA MET A 86 1.00 3.65 -17.20
C MET A 86 1.71 2.82 -18.28
N SER A 87 1.31 1.56 -18.42
CA SER A 87 1.72 0.76 -19.58
C SER A 87 0.96 1.27 -20.80
N THR A 88 1.57 2.22 -21.51
CA THR A 88 1.20 2.54 -22.89
C THR A 88 1.68 1.36 -23.74
N SER A 89 0.83 0.35 -23.91
CA SER A 89 1.04 -0.66 -24.97
C SER A 89 1.05 0.07 -26.30
N ARG A 90 2.18 -0.03 -27.02
CA ARG A 90 2.18 0.05 -28.49
C ARG A 90 1.45 -1.15 -29.06
#